data_AF-A0A7S2NNH9-F1
#
_entry.id   AF-A0A7S2NNH9-F1
#
_cell.length_a   1.000
_cell.length_b   1.000
_cell.length_c   1.000
_cell.angle_alpha   90.00
_cell.angle_beta   90.00
_cell.angle_gamma   90.00
#
_symmetry.space_group_name_H-M   'P 1'
#
loop_
_entity.id
_entity.type
_entity.pdbx_description
1 polymer ?
#
loop_
_entity_poly.entity_id
_entity_poly.type
_entity_poly.pdbx_seq_one_letter_code
_entity_poly.pdbx_strand_id
1 'polypeptide(L)'
;AGGSLWLCFADEGEAELAREAWPGALYGEVTQTHITAGVKAVGGEPLMPMGSSAASAVSMLGSLFGGQPPPPPLPPLPPPACQLVVQPGDGGPMEDWLNLERLRREGVPMICVNGALDKVTSGYYSNFLNPKLGECAERFFTRFEQVYYLKPIGSGRGWLHRVYGEDWQLYRQTREDVVLCETYRSRPTPQMCVDRLKQP
;
A
#
# COMPACT_ATOMS: atom_id res chain seq x y z
N ALA A 1 -23.78 -0.37 16.42
CA ALA A 1 -22.41 -0.24 16.98
C ALA A 1 -21.52 0.27 15.86
N GLY A 2 -21.19 1.56 15.86
CA GLY A 2 -20.33 2.16 14.83
C GLY A 2 -18.90 1.75 15.08
N GLY A 3 -18.37 0.80 14.31
CA GLY A 3 -16.96 0.45 14.41
C GLY A 3 -16.10 1.55 13.80
N SER A 4 -14.90 1.76 14.36
CA SER A 4 -13.97 2.77 13.87
C SER A 4 -13.39 2.36 12.52
N LEU A 5 -13.30 3.31 11.58
CA LEU A 5 -12.46 3.16 10.40
C LEU A 5 -11.01 3.45 10.80
N TRP A 6 -10.11 2.51 10.55
CA TRP A 6 -8.67 2.77 10.65
C TRP A 6 -8.15 3.25 9.31
N LEU A 7 -7.65 4.48 9.26
CA LEU A 7 -6.94 5.04 8.12
C LEU A 7 -5.44 4.97 8.42
N CYS A 8 -4.75 4.06 7.73
CA CYS A 8 -3.35 3.75 7.96
C CYS A 8 -2.49 4.23 6.78
N PHE A 9 -1.57 5.16 7.02
CA PHE A 9 -0.56 5.60 6.04
C PHE A 9 0.72 4.77 6.13
N ALA A 10 1.60 4.87 5.13
CA ALA A 10 2.83 4.08 5.10
C ALA A 10 3.73 4.42 6.30
N ASP A 11 3.95 5.71 6.53
CA ASP A 11 4.75 6.23 7.62
C ASP A 11 4.10 7.41 8.35
N GLU A 12 4.77 7.87 9.41
CA GLU A 12 4.30 8.98 10.25
C GLU A 12 4.29 10.31 9.49
N GLY A 13 5.25 10.54 8.59
CA GLY A 13 5.32 11.77 7.80
C GLY A 13 4.18 11.90 6.80
N GLU A 14 3.80 10.80 6.13
CA GLU A 14 2.60 10.76 5.28
C GLU A 14 1.32 11.01 6.08
N ALA A 15 1.21 10.45 7.29
CA ALA A 15 0.06 10.66 8.16
C ALA A 15 -0.05 12.12 8.64
N GLU A 16 1.07 12.74 9.00
CA GLU A 16 1.13 14.15 9.40
C GLU A 16 0.77 15.07 8.24
N LEU A 17 1.39 14.86 7.07
CA LEU A 17 1.08 15.62 5.85
C LEU A 17 -0.40 15.51 5.50
N ALA A 18 -0.98 14.31 5.62
CA ALA A 18 -2.37 14.11 5.31
C ALA A 18 -3.31 14.85 6.27
N ARG A 19 -2.95 14.90 7.55
CA ARG A 19 -3.69 15.63 8.57
C ARG A 19 -3.65 17.15 8.34
N GLU A 20 -2.53 17.67 7.87
CA GLU A 20 -2.39 19.09 7.53
C GLU A 20 -3.15 19.45 6.25
N ALA A 21 -3.04 18.61 5.22
CA ALA A 21 -3.61 18.90 3.90
C ALA A 21 -5.13 18.68 3.82
N TRP A 22 -5.68 17.74 4.60
CA TRP A 22 -7.09 17.33 4.50
C TRP A 22 -7.83 17.34 5.84
N PRO A 23 -8.10 18.51 6.44
CA PRO A 23 -8.74 18.63 7.76
C PRO A 23 -10.27 18.41 7.75
N GLY A 24 -10.82 17.74 6.74
CA GLY A 24 -12.27 17.58 6.57
C GLY A 24 -12.93 16.81 7.72
N ALA A 25 -14.21 17.05 7.97
CA ALA A 25 -14.96 16.42 9.08
C ALA A 25 -14.87 14.87 9.05
N LEU A 26 -15.04 14.26 7.88
CA LEU A 26 -14.89 12.81 7.70
C LEU A 26 -13.48 12.31 8.05
N TYR A 27 -12.44 13.09 7.73
CA TYR A 27 -11.06 12.76 8.07
C TYR A 27 -10.79 12.90 9.58
N GLY A 28 -11.44 13.85 10.24
CA GLY A 28 -11.40 13.99 11.70
C GLY A 28 -12.10 12.89 12.49
N GLU A 29 -13.06 12.18 11.87
CA GLU A 29 -13.82 11.09 12.50
C GLU A 29 -13.12 9.71 12.43
N VAL A 30 -12.13 9.53 11.54
CA VAL A 30 -11.42 8.26 11.40
C VAL A 30 -10.26 8.15 12.39
N THR A 31 -9.96 6.92 12.80
CA THR A 31 -8.72 6.63 13.53
C THR A 31 -7.56 6.75 12.56
N GLN A 32 -6.80 7.85 12.68
CA GLN A 32 -5.59 8.07 11.89
C GLN A 32 -4.41 7.37 12.55
N THR A 33 -3.64 6.62 11.77
CA THR A 33 -2.41 5.95 12.23
C THR A 33 -1.47 5.78 11.03
N HIS A 34 -0.26 5.31 11.30
CA HIS A 34 0.64 4.77 10.29
C HIS A 34 0.86 3.27 10.54
N ILE A 35 1.39 2.55 9.55
CA ILE A 35 1.54 1.08 9.58
C ILE A 35 2.29 0.62 10.85
N THR A 36 3.41 1.24 11.19
CA THR A 36 4.22 0.89 12.37
C THR A 36 3.42 1.01 13.68
N ALA A 37 2.66 2.09 13.87
CA ALA A 37 1.81 2.26 15.05
C ALA A 37 0.64 1.27 15.06
N GLY A 38 0.04 1.00 13.90
CA GLY A 38 -1.03 0.01 13.77
C GLY A 38 -0.57 -1.40 14.13
N VAL A 39 0.63 -1.80 13.68
CA VAL A 39 1.24 -3.10 14.03
C VAL A 39 1.49 -3.20 15.54
N LYS A 40 2.02 -2.15 16.18
CA LYS A 40 2.19 -2.11 17.64
C LYS A 40 0.86 -2.19 18.40
N ALA A 41 -0.16 -1.47 17.93
CA ALA A 41 -1.48 -1.46 18.55
C ALA A 41 -2.16 -2.83 18.56
N VAL A 42 -1.80 -3.71 17.61
CA VAL A 42 -2.31 -5.08 17.55
C VAL A 42 -1.39 -6.10 18.25
N GLY A 43 -0.36 -5.63 18.97
CA GLY A 43 0.60 -6.45 19.72
C GLY A 43 1.71 -7.06 18.86
N GLY A 44 1.90 -6.59 17.63
CA GLY A 44 2.98 -7.01 16.74
C GLY A 44 4.22 -6.11 16.85
N GLU A 45 5.36 -6.65 16.44
CA GLU A 45 6.59 -5.87 16.25
C GLU A 45 6.67 -5.39 14.79
N PRO A 46 6.79 -4.09 14.50
CA PRO A 46 6.90 -3.61 13.12
C PRO A 46 8.28 -3.90 12.53
N LEU A 47 8.31 -4.25 11.24
CA LEU A 47 9.54 -4.33 10.47
C LEU A 47 9.95 -2.92 10.03
N MET A 48 11.23 -2.61 10.17
CA MET A 48 11.78 -1.30 9.84
C MET A 48 12.50 -1.37 8.48
N PRO A 49 12.33 -0.38 7.59
CA PRO A 49 13.02 -0.35 6.30
C PRO A 49 14.54 -0.53 6.46
N MET A 50 15.15 -1.36 5.63
CA MET A 50 16.61 -1.57 5.64
C MET A 50 17.37 -0.24 5.54
N GLY A 51 18.12 0.12 6.60
CA GLY A 51 18.88 1.37 6.70
C GLY A 51 18.31 2.43 7.66
N SER A 52 17.09 2.23 8.17
CA SER A 52 16.45 3.16 9.13
C SER A 52 16.99 3.05 10.57
N SER A 53 17.85 2.06 10.86
CA SER A 53 18.52 1.87 12.15
C SER A 53 19.49 3.02 12.52
N ALA A 54 19.91 3.85 11.56
CA ALA A 54 20.71 5.04 11.85
C ALA A 54 19.88 6.14 12.54
N ALA A 55 18.62 6.31 12.16
CA ALA A 55 17.74 7.34 12.74
C ALA A 55 17.33 6.99 14.18
N SER A 56 17.07 5.71 14.46
CA SER A 56 16.78 5.24 15.82
C SER A 56 18.00 5.29 16.74
N ALA A 57 19.21 5.03 16.24
CA ALA A 57 20.45 5.20 16.99
C ALA A 57 20.72 6.68 17.34
N VAL A 58 20.47 7.61 16.42
CA VAL A 58 20.59 9.06 16.65
C VAL A 58 19.54 9.55 17.65
N SER A 59 18.30 9.05 17.56
CA SER A 59 17.25 9.34 18.55
C SER A 59 17.63 8.82 19.94
N MET A 60 18.17 7.60 20.05
CA MET A 60 18.62 7.02 21.32
C MET A 60 19.77 7.82 21.94
N LEU A 61 20.71 8.29 21.10
CA LEU A 61 21.80 9.16 21.56
C LEU A 61 21.24 10.51 22.04
N GLY A 62 20.28 11.10 21.34
CA GLY A 62 19.60 12.33 21.74
C GLY A 62 18.84 12.21 23.06
N SER A 63 18.19 11.06 23.32
CA SER A 63 17.51 10.76 24.58
C SER A 63 18.47 10.69 25.78
N LEU A 64 19.72 10.28 25.57
CA LEU A 64 20.77 10.26 26.61
C LEU A 64 21.27 11.67 26.98
N PHE A 65 21.12 12.65 26.10
CA PHE A 65 21.61 14.03 26.29
C PHE A 65 20.48 15.06 26.53
N GLY A 66 19.34 14.62 27.07
CA GLY A 66 18.25 15.52 27.47
C GLY A 66 17.09 15.60 26.48
N GLY A 67 16.88 14.57 25.66
CA GLY A 67 15.68 14.45 24.82
C GLY A 67 14.40 14.44 25.66
N GLN A 68 13.32 15.01 25.10
CA GLN A 68 11.99 14.95 25.70
C GLN A 68 11.64 13.51 26.11
N PRO A 69 10.92 13.33 27.24
CA PRO A 69 10.42 12.01 27.61
C PRO A 69 9.62 11.42 26.44
N PRO A 70 9.70 10.10 26.22
CA PRO A 70 8.95 9.46 25.17
C PRO A 70 7.47 9.84 25.32
N PRO A 71 6.77 10.13 24.21
CA PRO A 71 5.35 10.47 24.29
C PRO A 71 4.62 9.35 25.03
N PRO A 72 3.57 9.70 25.81
CA PRO A 72 2.79 8.71 26.52
C PRO A 72 2.29 7.64 25.53
N PRO A 73 2.21 6.36 25.95
CA PRO A 73 1.71 5.30 25.09
C PRO A 73 0.34 5.73 24.56
N LEU A 74 0.18 5.64 23.24
CA LEU A 74 -1.09 5.95 22.58
C LEU A 74 -2.19 5.11 23.23
N PRO A 75 -3.39 5.69 23.46
CA PRO A 75 -4.51 4.91 23.96
C PRO A 75 -4.75 3.72 23.02
N PRO A 76 -5.17 2.56 23.57
CA PRO A 76 -5.40 1.37 22.75
C PRO A 76 -6.42 1.70 21.66
N LEU A 77 -6.04 1.44 20.40
CA LEU A 77 -6.91 1.74 19.27
C LEU A 77 -8.18 0.88 19.36
N PRO A 78 -9.38 1.47 19.18
CA PRO A 78 -10.61 0.69 19.15
C PRO A 78 -10.57 -0.33 18.01
N PRO A 79 -11.20 -1.51 18.15
CA PRO A 79 -11.23 -2.50 17.06
C PRO A 79 -11.81 -1.91 15.76
N PRO A 80 -11.12 -2.07 14.61
CA PRO A 80 -11.62 -1.51 13.36
C PRO A 80 -12.82 -2.29 12.85
N ALA A 81 -13.83 -1.60 12.32
CA ALA A 81 -14.82 -2.21 11.43
C ALA A 81 -14.29 -2.35 10.00
N CYS A 82 -13.32 -1.54 9.62
CA CYS A 82 -12.63 -1.61 8.34
C CYS A 82 -11.21 -1.02 8.49
N GLN A 83 -10.27 -1.60 7.76
CA GLN A 83 -8.90 -1.11 7.66
C GLN A 83 -8.69 -0.52 6.25
N LEU A 84 -8.54 0.80 6.15
CA LEU A 84 -8.17 1.48 4.91
C LEU A 84 -6.69 1.81 4.99
N VAL A 85 -5.89 1.13 4.17
CA VAL A 85 -4.44 1.31 4.16
C VAL A 85 -4.00 1.98 2.87
N VAL A 86 -3.24 3.06 3.01
CA VAL A 86 -2.65 3.83 1.92
C VAL A 86 -1.18 3.46 1.87
N GLN A 87 -0.77 2.84 0.76
CA GLN A 87 0.63 2.48 0.49
C GLN A 87 1.29 3.56 -0.37
N PRO A 88 2.63 3.69 -0.33
CA PRO A 88 3.35 4.66 -1.14
C PRO A 88 3.36 4.27 -2.63
N GLY A 89 2.83 3.11 -3.00
CA GLY A 89 2.70 2.65 -4.37
C GLY A 89 3.99 2.04 -4.91
N ASP A 90 4.43 2.54 -6.05
CA ASP A 90 5.45 1.88 -6.88
C ASP A 90 6.91 2.08 -6.39
N GLY A 91 7.11 2.54 -5.15
CA GLY A 91 8.41 2.93 -4.60
C GLY A 91 8.60 2.74 -3.09
N GLY A 92 7.75 1.96 -2.41
CA GLY A 92 7.86 1.70 -0.97
C GLY A 92 8.92 0.66 -0.58
N PRO A 93 9.39 0.66 0.68
CA PRO A 93 10.24 -0.39 1.24
C PRO A 93 9.49 -1.72 1.34
N MET A 94 10.21 -2.84 1.24
CA MET A 94 9.59 -4.17 1.25
C MET A 94 8.88 -4.49 2.57
N GLU A 95 9.38 -3.90 3.64
CA GLU A 95 8.87 -4.05 5.00
C GLU A 95 7.44 -3.54 5.14
N ASP A 96 7.01 -2.56 4.33
CA ASP A 96 5.65 -2.03 4.40
C ASP A 96 4.64 -3.08 3.96
N TRP A 97 4.91 -3.83 2.88
CA TRP A 97 4.06 -4.94 2.46
C TRP A 97 4.03 -6.07 3.50
N LEU A 98 5.15 -6.36 4.15
CA LEU A 98 5.18 -7.36 5.22
C LEU A 98 4.42 -6.90 6.46
N ASN A 99 4.47 -5.61 6.78
CA ASN A 99 3.74 -5.03 7.89
C ASN A 99 2.23 -4.95 7.62
N LEU A 100 1.78 -4.86 6.37
CA LEU A 100 0.35 -4.97 6.04
C LEU A 100 -0.26 -6.28 6.53
N GLU A 101 0.47 -7.39 6.36
CA GLU A 101 0.03 -8.68 6.87
C GLU A 101 -0.04 -8.67 8.41
N ARG A 102 0.95 -8.08 9.08
CA ARG A 102 0.99 -7.95 10.55
C ARG A 102 -0.12 -7.07 11.10
N LEU A 103 -0.52 -6.06 10.34
CA LEU A 103 -1.61 -5.14 10.66
C LEU A 103 -2.99 -5.80 10.51
N ARG A 104 -3.11 -6.84 9.68
CA ARG A 104 -4.39 -7.50 9.37
C ARG A 104 -5.10 -7.96 10.64
N ARG A 105 -6.40 -7.68 10.72
CA ARG A 105 -7.30 -8.26 11.72
C ARG A 105 -8.19 -9.31 11.09
N GLU A 106 -8.28 -10.48 11.73
CA GLU A 106 -9.20 -11.54 11.29
C GLU A 106 -10.65 -11.07 11.38
N GLY A 107 -11.46 -11.36 10.36
CA GLY A 107 -12.84 -10.92 10.27
C GLY A 107 -13.07 -9.45 9.92
N VAL A 108 -12.02 -8.64 9.79
CA VAL A 108 -12.13 -7.22 9.42
C VAL A 108 -11.70 -7.02 7.96
N PRO A 109 -12.53 -6.37 7.12
CA PRO A 109 -12.17 -6.08 5.74
C PRO A 109 -11.02 -5.07 5.67
N MET A 110 -10.08 -5.33 4.77
CA MET A 110 -8.97 -4.43 4.46
C MET A 110 -9.09 -3.93 3.02
N ILE A 111 -9.04 -2.61 2.85
CA ILE A 111 -8.98 -1.92 1.56
C ILE A 111 -7.57 -1.34 1.43
N CYS A 112 -6.85 -1.74 0.39
CA CYS A 112 -5.51 -1.24 0.12
C CYS A 112 -5.55 -0.28 -1.08
N VAL A 113 -5.32 1.00 -0.81
CA VAL A 113 -5.23 2.07 -1.81
C VAL A 113 -3.78 2.23 -2.21
N ASN A 114 -3.54 2.37 -3.52
CA ASN A 114 -2.21 2.52 -4.08
C ASN A 114 -1.26 1.37 -3.65
N GLY A 115 -1.79 0.15 -3.51
CA GLY A 115 -1.03 -0.97 -2.97
C GLY A 115 0.10 -1.50 -3.86
N ALA A 116 0.05 -1.22 -5.16
CA ALA A 116 0.91 -1.82 -6.19
C ALA A 116 1.04 -3.36 -6.02
N LEU A 117 -0.04 -4.03 -5.61
CA LEU A 117 -0.04 -5.43 -5.16
C LEU A 117 0.38 -6.43 -6.26
N ASP A 118 0.33 -6.01 -7.51
CA ASP A 118 0.87 -6.80 -8.62
C ASP A 118 2.38 -6.98 -8.52
N LYS A 119 3.16 -6.05 -7.94
CA LYS A 119 4.60 -6.27 -7.72
C LYS A 119 4.87 -7.46 -6.80
N VAL A 120 4.13 -7.56 -5.72
CA VAL A 120 4.30 -8.66 -4.76
C VAL A 120 3.69 -9.98 -5.26
N THR A 121 2.71 -9.92 -6.17
CA THR A 121 2.01 -11.13 -6.68
C THR A 121 2.46 -11.61 -8.06
N SER A 122 3.23 -10.82 -8.82
CA SER A 122 3.66 -11.17 -10.19
C SER A 122 5.13 -11.59 -10.31
N GLY A 123 5.81 -11.84 -9.19
CA GLY A 123 7.23 -12.23 -9.19
C GLY A 123 8.21 -11.10 -9.52
N TYR A 124 7.80 -9.82 -9.42
CA TYR A 124 8.71 -8.68 -9.56
C TYR A 124 9.86 -8.76 -8.55
N TYR A 125 9.53 -9.11 -7.30
CA TYR A 125 10.51 -9.52 -6.31
C TYR A 125 10.80 -11.01 -6.46
N SER A 126 12.07 -11.36 -6.69
CA SER A 126 12.47 -12.76 -6.76
C SER A 126 12.23 -13.46 -5.42
N ASN A 127 11.46 -14.56 -5.43
CA ASN A 127 11.20 -15.39 -4.26
C ASN A 127 12.49 -16.00 -3.67
N PHE A 128 13.51 -16.24 -4.50
CA PHE A 128 14.80 -16.75 -4.03
C PHE A 128 15.55 -15.71 -3.19
N LEU A 129 15.50 -14.43 -3.59
CA LEU A 129 16.15 -13.34 -2.87
C LEU A 129 15.30 -12.82 -1.70
N ASN A 130 13.97 -12.94 -1.80
CA ASN A 130 13.02 -12.39 -0.84
C ASN A 130 11.98 -13.43 -0.41
N PRO A 131 12.40 -14.57 0.18
CA PRO A 131 11.50 -15.69 0.49
C PRO A 131 10.35 -15.28 1.43
N LYS A 132 10.62 -14.44 2.43
CA LYS A 132 9.60 -13.91 3.35
C LYS A 132 8.48 -13.14 2.64
N LEU A 133 8.84 -12.39 1.60
CA LEU A 133 7.88 -11.62 0.82
C LEU A 133 7.10 -12.52 -0.13
N GLY A 134 7.75 -13.52 -0.75
CA GLY A 134 7.09 -14.52 -1.57
C GLY A 134 6.04 -15.31 -0.79
N GLU A 135 6.40 -15.82 0.39
CA GLU A 135 5.46 -16.53 1.26
C GLU A 135 4.32 -15.61 1.75
N CYS A 136 4.62 -14.33 2.04
CA CYS A 136 3.59 -13.32 2.37
C CYS A 136 2.62 -13.12 1.21
N ALA A 137 3.14 -12.98 -0.01
CA ALA A 137 2.33 -12.86 -1.20
C ALA A 137 1.38 -14.03 -1.37
N GLU A 138 1.88 -15.26 -1.25
CA GLU A 138 1.08 -16.48 -1.39
C GLU A 138 -0.01 -16.62 -0.33
N ARG A 139 0.28 -16.30 0.94
CA ARG A 139 -0.67 -16.50 2.04
C ARG A 139 -1.63 -15.33 2.27
N PHE A 140 -1.23 -14.11 1.92
CA PHE A 140 -1.96 -12.87 2.21
C PHE A 140 -2.39 -12.13 0.95
N PHE A 141 -1.46 -11.73 0.07
CA PHE A 141 -1.79 -10.84 -1.05
C PHE A 141 -2.60 -11.52 -2.17
N THR A 142 -2.47 -12.83 -2.38
CA THR A 142 -3.30 -13.60 -3.32
C THR A 142 -4.79 -13.57 -2.98
N ARG A 143 -5.15 -13.23 -1.74
CA ARG A 143 -6.55 -13.14 -1.28
C ARG A 143 -7.19 -11.79 -1.58
N PHE A 144 -6.41 -10.79 -2.00
CA PHE A 144 -6.95 -9.48 -2.36
C PHE A 144 -7.68 -9.56 -3.68
N GLU A 145 -8.90 -9.03 -3.69
CA GLU A 145 -9.64 -8.80 -4.92
C GLU A 145 -9.31 -7.41 -5.45
N GLN A 146 -8.89 -7.36 -6.70
CA GLN A 146 -8.53 -6.10 -7.33
C GLN A 146 -9.79 -5.38 -7.79
N VAL A 147 -10.16 -4.31 -7.06
CA VAL A 147 -11.37 -3.54 -7.32
C VAL A 147 -11.16 -2.48 -8.41
N TYR A 148 -9.98 -1.88 -8.44
CA TYR A 148 -9.59 -0.89 -9.44
C TYR A 148 -8.13 -1.09 -9.82
N TYR A 149 -7.82 -1.05 -11.10
CA TYR A 149 -6.48 -1.15 -11.63
C TYR A 149 -6.26 -0.08 -12.68
N LEU A 150 -5.17 0.66 -12.53
CA LEU A 150 -4.67 1.58 -13.53
C LEU A 150 -3.15 1.56 -13.46
N LYS A 151 -2.50 1.09 -14.52
CA LYS A 151 -1.03 1.13 -14.61
C LYS A 151 -0.53 1.60 -15.96
N PRO A 152 0.55 2.40 -15.98
CA PRO A 152 1.23 2.73 -17.22
C PRO A 152 1.89 1.48 -17.80
N ILE A 153 1.83 1.34 -19.12
CA ILE A 153 2.45 0.27 -19.90
C ILE A 153 3.35 0.87 -20.98
N GLY A 154 4.44 0.16 -21.32
CA GLY A 154 5.30 0.53 -22.45
C GLY A 154 6.00 1.88 -22.27
N SER A 155 6.54 2.13 -21.06
CA SER A 155 7.16 3.42 -20.69
C SER A 155 6.20 4.61 -20.78
N GLY A 156 4.93 4.40 -20.40
CA GLY A 156 3.91 5.45 -20.37
C GLY A 156 3.21 5.71 -21.72
N ARG A 157 3.42 4.85 -22.72
CA ARG A 157 2.74 4.93 -24.03
C ARG A 157 1.27 4.49 -23.97
N GLY A 158 0.86 3.85 -22.89
CA GLY A 158 -0.50 3.40 -22.71
C GLY A 158 -0.81 3.06 -21.27
N TRP A 159 -2.06 2.72 -21.02
CA TRP A 159 -2.62 2.43 -19.71
C TRP A 159 -3.37 1.11 -19.76
N LEU A 160 -3.02 0.19 -18.86
CA LEU A 160 -3.86 -0.97 -18.59
C LEU A 160 -4.82 -0.60 -17.46
N HIS A 161 -6.10 -0.65 -17.74
CA HIS A 161 -7.19 -0.23 -16.88
C HIS A 161 -8.16 -1.39 -16.62
N ARG A 162 -8.72 -1.44 -15.42
CA ARG A 162 -9.87 -2.29 -15.09
C ARG A 162 -10.63 -1.77 -13.88
N VAL A 163 -11.95 -1.77 -13.97
CA VAL A 163 -12.87 -1.70 -12.83
C VAL A 163 -13.37 -3.11 -12.52
N TYR A 164 -13.64 -3.39 -11.24
CA TYR A 164 -14.19 -4.67 -10.81
C TYR A 164 -15.43 -5.08 -11.60
N GLY A 165 -15.49 -6.35 -12.01
CA GLY A 165 -16.59 -6.89 -12.81
C GLY A 165 -16.49 -6.58 -14.31
N GLU A 166 -15.62 -5.65 -14.72
CA GLU A 166 -15.40 -5.31 -16.12
C GLU A 166 -14.21 -6.08 -16.73
N ASP A 167 -14.19 -6.14 -18.06
CA ASP A 167 -13.06 -6.62 -18.83
C ASP A 167 -11.86 -5.67 -18.67
N TRP A 168 -10.65 -6.22 -18.82
CA TRP A 168 -9.43 -5.42 -18.87
C TRP A 168 -9.40 -4.60 -20.15
N GLN A 169 -9.01 -3.33 -20.04
CA GLN A 169 -8.97 -2.40 -21.15
C GLN A 169 -7.56 -1.85 -21.31
N LEU A 170 -6.99 -1.99 -22.51
CA LEU A 170 -5.71 -1.39 -22.85
C LEU A 170 -5.95 -0.13 -23.66
N TYR A 171 -5.52 1.00 -23.11
CA TYR A 171 -5.57 2.30 -23.78
C TYR A 171 -4.18 2.71 -24.26
N ARG A 172 -4.12 3.38 -25.41
CA ARG A 172 -2.92 4.07 -25.89
C ARG A 172 -3.03 5.55 -25.60
N GLN A 173 -1.96 6.10 -25.02
CA GLN A 173 -1.79 7.52 -24.85
C GLN A 173 -1.24 8.10 -26.16
N THR A 174 -1.97 9.02 -26.77
CA THR A 174 -1.47 9.88 -27.84
C THR A 174 -1.18 11.28 -27.28
N ARG A 175 -0.72 12.20 -28.12
CA ARG A 175 -0.46 13.59 -27.72
C ARG A 175 -1.73 14.31 -27.26
N GLU A 176 -2.88 13.96 -27.84
CA GLU A 176 -4.13 14.72 -27.71
C GLU A 176 -5.25 13.90 -27.06
N ASP A 177 -5.15 12.56 -27.08
CA ASP A 177 -6.24 11.67 -26.69
C ASP A 177 -5.76 10.34 -26.09
N VAL A 178 -6.70 9.60 -25.49
CA VAL A 178 -6.53 8.25 -24.93
C VAL A 178 -7.47 7.29 -25.66
N VAL A 179 -6.91 6.39 -26.47
CA VAL A 179 -7.70 5.53 -27.38
C VAL A 179 -7.72 4.10 -26.86
N LEU A 180 -8.90 3.48 -26.78
CA LEU A 180 -9.04 2.05 -26.46
C LEU A 180 -8.47 1.20 -27.61
N CYS A 181 -7.46 0.38 -27.31
CA CYS A 181 -6.82 -0.49 -28.29
C CYS A 181 -7.34 -1.92 -28.27
N GLU A 182 -7.65 -2.44 -27.08
CA GLU A 182 -7.98 -3.86 -26.88
C GLU A 182 -8.73 -4.08 -25.57
N THR A 183 -9.58 -5.10 -25.55
CA THR A 183 -10.29 -5.57 -24.35
C THR A 183 -9.97 -7.04 -24.08
N TYR A 184 -9.66 -7.39 -22.83
CA TYR A 184 -9.32 -8.76 -22.44
C TYR A 184 -10.21 -9.24 -21.29
N ARG A 185 -10.76 -10.46 -21.43
CA ARG A 185 -11.52 -11.11 -20.35
C ARG A 185 -10.66 -11.46 -19.13
N SER A 186 -9.40 -11.82 -19.38
CA SER A 186 -8.41 -12.12 -18.35
C SER A 186 -7.28 -11.10 -18.39
N ARG A 187 -6.54 -10.95 -17.28
CA ARG A 187 -5.45 -9.98 -17.19
C ARG A 187 -4.38 -10.29 -18.25
N PRO A 188 -4.11 -9.38 -19.21
CA PRO A 188 -3.05 -9.57 -20.18
C PRO A 188 -1.68 -9.43 -19.50
N THR A 189 -0.66 -10.09 -20.07
CA THR A 189 0.72 -9.87 -19.61
C THR A 189 1.22 -8.48 -20.04
N PRO A 190 2.19 -7.88 -19.32
CA PRO A 190 2.77 -6.60 -19.74
C PRO A 190 3.32 -6.63 -21.17
N GLN A 191 3.93 -7.75 -21.58
CA GLN A 191 4.50 -7.91 -22.92
C GLN A 191 3.42 -7.91 -24.00
N MET A 192 2.30 -8.64 -23.80
CA MET A 192 1.16 -8.61 -24.72
C MET A 192 0.64 -7.20 -24.93
N CYS A 193 0.54 -6.42 -23.84
CA CYS A 193 0.10 -5.04 -23.91
C CYS A 193 1.08 -4.17 -24.71
N VAL A 194 2.38 -4.30 -24.43
CA VAL A 194 3.43 -3.56 -25.16
C VAL A 194 3.39 -3.87 -26.66
N ASP A 195 3.21 -5.13 -27.05
CA ASP A 195 3.18 -5.52 -28.45
C ASP A 195 1.91 -5.02 -29.16
N ARG A 196 0.76 -5.03 -28.47
CA ARG A 196 -0.48 -4.42 -28.99
C ARG A 196 -0.36 -2.91 -29.15
N LEU A 197 0.32 -2.21 -28.23
CA LEU A 197 0.55 -0.77 -28.32
C LEU A 197 1.46 -0.36 -29.50
N LYS A 198 2.28 -1.26 -30.04
CA LYS A 198 3.13 -0.98 -31.21
C LYS A 198 2.39 -1.06 -32.54
N GLN A 199 1.26 -1.75 -32.58
CA GLN A 199 0.43 -1.87 -33.78
C GLN A 199 -0.39 -0.58 -33.97
N PRO A 200 -0.70 -0.15 -35.20
CA PRO A 200 -1.57 1.01 -35.42
C PRO A 200 -2.93 0.84 -34.72
#